data_AF-C5IBP0-F1
#
_entry.id   AF-C5IBP0-F1
#
_cell.length_a   1.000
_cell.length_b   1.000
_cell.length_c   1.000
_cell.angle_alpha   90.00
_cell.angle_beta   90.00
_cell.angle_gamma   90.00
#
_symmetry.space_group_name_H-M   'P 1'
#
loop_
_entity.id
_entity.type
_entity.pdbx_description
1 polymer ?
#
loop_
_entity_poly.entity_id
_entity_poly.type
_entity_poly.pdbx_seq_one_letter_code
_entity_poly.pdbx_strand_id
1 'polypeptide(L)'
;MAALFRLFSPPPVITAFQPIHFPLPLFSSPKIDTNSRKFRHRISVSKFGNFLDLNPESKPDFLDFDLPCFHSSDRSLFDVIVIGTGPAGARLAEQLSTRGIKVCCVDPSPLSMWPNNYGAWVDELHSLGLDDCFDRIWPLCSVFIDDSNIKFLRRPYGRVSRKKLKTKLIENCVVNGVKFHKAKVWRVDHKEFESCVVCDDGNEIRGSLVVDASGFGSTFIEYDKPRNCGYQIAHGILAEVETHPFDLDKMVFMDWRDSHLGNEPYLRASNSRFPTFFCMLCHLPQT
;
A
#
# COMPACT_ATOMS: atom_id res chain seq x y z
N MET A 1 27.61 36.27 30.86
CA MET A 1 26.49 35.31 30.99
C MET A 1 26.64 34.27 29.91
N ALA A 2 27.20 33.11 30.26
CA ALA A 2 27.48 32.02 29.33
C ALA A 2 26.26 31.10 29.23
N ALA A 3 25.78 30.87 28.00
CA ALA A 3 24.67 29.97 27.72
C ALA A 3 25.16 28.52 27.70
N LEU A 4 24.61 27.70 28.58
CA LEU A 4 24.86 26.26 28.67
C LEU A 4 24.13 25.56 27.51
N PHE A 5 24.87 24.98 26.56
CA PHE A 5 24.31 24.05 25.58
C PHE A 5 23.98 22.72 26.27
N ARG A 6 22.69 22.37 26.34
CA ARG A 6 22.24 21.04 26.76
C ARG A 6 22.47 20.05 25.61
N LEU A 7 23.39 19.12 25.80
CA LEU A 7 23.62 17.98 24.93
C LEU A 7 22.39 17.04 24.96
N PHE A 8 21.98 16.59 23.78
CA PHE A 8 20.92 15.62 23.56
C PHE A 8 21.20 14.30 24.29
N SER A 9 20.15 13.69 24.85
CA SER A 9 20.22 12.35 25.46
C SER A 9 20.40 11.28 24.37
N PRO A 10 21.16 10.20 24.63
CA PRO A 10 21.32 9.10 23.68
C PRO A 10 20.02 8.31 23.52
N PRO A 11 19.82 7.63 22.37
CA PRO A 11 18.64 6.78 22.15
C PRO A 11 18.65 5.57 23.10
N PRO A 12 17.48 5.02 23.47
CA PRO A 12 17.41 3.86 24.34
C PRO A 12 18.02 2.63 23.66
N VAL A 13 18.75 1.85 24.45
CA VAL A 13 19.37 0.58 24.06
C VAL A 13 18.28 -0.43 23.68
N ILE A 14 18.34 -0.93 22.43
CA ILE A 14 17.49 -2.02 21.95
C ILE A 14 17.85 -3.27 22.75
N THR A 15 16.97 -3.68 23.64
CA THR A 15 17.11 -4.93 24.38
C THR A 15 16.86 -6.09 23.41
N ALA A 16 17.75 -7.07 23.40
CA ALA A 16 17.64 -8.26 22.55
C ALA A 16 16.29 -8.95 22.78
N PHE A 17 15.48 -9.05 21.71
CA PHE A 17 14.19 -9.72 21.75
C PHE A 17 14.38 -11.24 21.89
N GLN A 18 13.77 -11.81 22.93
CA GLN A 18 13.59 -13.26 23.04
C GLN A 18 12.56 -13.73 22.01
N PRO A 19 12.82 -14.82 21.26
CA PRO A 19 11.85 -15.34 20.30
C PRO A 19 10.64 -15.93 21.03
N ILE A 20 9.46 -15.37 20.79
CA ILE A 20 8.19 -15.98 21.19
C ILE A 20 7.94 -17.17 20.25
N HIS A 21 8.05 -18.38 20.79
CA HIS A 21 7.73 -19.63 20.09
C HIS A 21 6.22 -19.79 19.93
N PHE A 22 5.74 -19.75 18.70
CA PHE A 22 4.43 -20.33 18.36
C PHE A 22 4.62 -21.84 18.09
N PRO A 23 3.79 -22.74 18.66
CA PRO A 23 3.89 -24.16 18.36
C PRO A 23 3.39 -24.43 16.93
N LEU A 24 4.29 -24.87 16.05
CA LEU A 24 3.96 -25.42 14.74
C LEU A 24 3.46 -26.87 14.90
N PRO A 25 2.41 -27.31 14.17
CA PRO A 25 2.10 -28.73 14.08
C PRO A 25 3.19 -29.44 13.26
N LEU A 26 3.71 -30.56 13.79
CA LEU A 26 4.58 -31.46 13.04
C LEU A 26 3.77 -32.11 11.91
N PHE A 27 4.02 -31.71 10.66
CA PHE A 27 3.62 -32.47 9.49
C PHE A 27 4.82 -33.26 8.97
N SER A 28 4.67 -34.58 8.95
CA SER A 28 5.63 -35.52 8.39
C SER A 28 5.68 -35.38 6.86
N SER A 29 6.84 -35.05 6.30
CA SER A 29 7.07 -35.01 4.86
C SER A 29 6.98 -36.41 4.24
N PRO A 30 6.24 -36.62 3.13
CA PRO A 30 6.42 -37.80 2.31
C PRO A 30 7.70 -37.64 1.47
N LYS A 31 8.49 -38.72 1.37
CA LYS A 31 9.66 -38.80 0.49
C LYS A 31 9.20 -38.74 -0.97
N ILE A 32 9.79 -37.86 -1.76
CA ILE A 32 9.54 -37.74 -3.20
C ILE A 32 10.62 -38.56 -3.94
N ASP A 33 10.18 -39.61 -4.62
CA ASP A 33 11.00 -40.39 -5.56
C ASP A 33 11.31 -39.56 -6.81
N THR A 34 12.60 -39.45 -7.14
CA THR A 34 13.11 -38.78 -8.34
C THR A 34 12.99 -39.70 -9.56
N ASN A 35 11.89 -39.59 -10.29
CA ASN A 35 11.80 -40.14 -11.65
C ASN A 35 11.56 -39.02 -12.68
N SER A 36 12.63 -38.66 -13.38
CA SER A 36 12.62 -37.74 -14.52
C SER A 36 11.89 -38.37 -15.71
N ARG A 37 10.65 -37.94 -15.97
CA ARG A 37 9.97 -38.15 -17.25
C ARG A 37 9.80 -36.79 -17.94
N LYS A 38 10.43 -36.65 -19.11
CA LYS A 38 10.30 -35.47 -19.99
C LYS A 38 8.85 -35.33 -20.46
N PHE A 39 8.09 -34.42 -19.88
CA PHE A 39 6.78 -34.02 -20.40
C PHE A 39 6.98 -33.03 -21.56
N ARG A 40 6.52 -33.41 -22.76
CA ARG A 40 6.37 -32.49 -23.89
C ARG A 40 5.11 -31.66 -23.64
N HIS A 41 5.24 -30.39 -23.27
CA HIS A 41 4.11 -29.47 -23.19
C HIS A 41 3.59 -29.16 -24.59
N ARG A 42 2.36 -29.58 -24.87
CA ARG A 42 1.59 -29.13 -26.03
C ARG A 42 0.95 -27.80 -25.65
N ILE A 43 1.43 -26.70 -26.22
CA ILE A 43 0.89 -25.37 -25.98
C ILE A 43 -0.52 -25.32 -26.61
N SER A 44 -1.54 -25.30 -25.77
CA SER A 44 -2.91 -25.00 -26.18
C SER A 44 -3.08 -23.49 -26.20
N VAL A 45 -3.46 -22.92 -27.34
CA VAL A 45 -3.85 -21.50 -27.42
C VAL A 45 -5.11 -21.33 -26.57
N SER A 46 -5.08 -20.37 -25.65
CA SER A 46 -6.19 -20.12 -24.73
C SER A 46 -7.45 -19.69 -25.51
N LYS A 47 -8.65 -19.95 -24.96
CA LYS A 47 -9.92 -19.47 -25.54
C LYS A 47 -10.03 -17.95 -25.57
N PHE A 48 -9.21 -17.26 -24.80
CA PHE A 48 -9.09 -15.81 -24.81
C PHE A 48 -8.05 -15.44 -25.89
N GLY A 49 -8.32 -14.39 -26.68
CA GLY A 49 -7.44 -13.91 -27.74
C GLY A 49 -6.07 -13.47 -27.23
N ASN A 50 -5.41 -12.53 -27.92
CA ASN A 50 -4.16 -11.99 -27.40
C ASN A 50 -4.44 -11.37 -26.01
N PHE A 51 -3.60 -11.63 -25.02
CA PHE A 51 -3.71 -11.03 -23.68
C PHE A 51 -3.77 -9.49 -23.75
N LEU A 52 -3.11 -8.90 -24.76
CA LEU A 52 -3.14 -7.46 -25.04
C LEU A 52 -4.54 -6.94 -25.45
N ASP A 53 -5.43 -7.82 -25.89
CA ASP A 53 -6.80 -7.47 -26.33
C ASP A 53 -7.82 -7.56 -25.17
N LEU A 54 -7.38 -7.97 -23.97
CA LEU A 54 -8.24 -8.03 -22.79
C LEU A 54 -8.40 -6.63 -22.20
N ASN A 55 -9.62 -6.09 -22.27
CA ASN A 55 -9.98 -4.88 -21.54
C ASN A 55 -10.24 -5.23 -20.06
N PRO A 56 -9.55 -4.60 -19.10
CA PRO A 56 -9.84 -4.80 -17.69
C PRO A 56 -11.22 -4.22 -17.37
N GLU A 57 -12.19 -5.08 -17.07
CA GLU A 57 -13.49 -4.69 -16.52
C GLU A 57 -13.34 -4.35 -15.04
N SER A 58 -12.66 -3.24 -14.69
CA SER A 58 -12.64 -2.76 -13.31
C SER A 58 -13.96 -2.04 -13.01
N LYS A 59 -14.88 -2.74 -12.34
CA LYS A 59 -16.02 -2.06 -11.72
C LYS A 59 -15.52 -1.32 -10.48
N PRO A 60 -15.84 -0.03 -10.31
CA PRO A 60 -15.49 0.68 -9.10
C PRO A 60 -16.27 0.09 -7.92
N ASP A 61 -15.54 -0.52 -6.98
CA ASP A 61 -16.08 -0.96 -5.69
C ASP A 61 -16.15 0.24 -4.73
N PHE A 62 -17.24 0.34 -3.98
CA PHE A 62 -17.43 1.38 -2.97
C PHE A 62 -17.68 0.74 -1.61
N LEU A 63 -17.23 1.41 -0.56
CA LEU A 63 -17.70 1.09 0.79
C LEU A 63 -19.12 1.63 0.99
N ASP A 64 -19.91 0.91 1.78
CA ASP A 64 -21.26 1.28 2.16
C ASP A 64 -21.21 1.94 3.55
N PHE A 65 -21.13 3.28 3.57
CA PHE A 65 -21.07 4.10 4.78
C PHE A 65 -21.77 5.44 4.58
N ASP A 66 -22.48 5.89 5.60
CA ASP A 66 -22.95 7.27 5.70
C ASP A 66 -21.84 8.16 6.26
N LEU A 67 -21.25 8.99 5.41
CA LEU A 67 -20.20 9.93 5.83
C LEU A 67 -20.82 11.20 6.41
N PRO A 68 -20.33 11.70 7.56
CA PRO A 68 -20.66 13.02 8.06
C PRO A 68 -20.18 14.10 7.08
N CYS A 69 -21.09 14.63 6.26
CA CYS A 69 -20.75 15.62 5.26
C CYS A 69 -20.43 16.99 5.88
N PHE A 70 -19.49 17.69 5.26
CA PHE A 70 -19.35 19.14 5.38
C PHE A 70 -20.51 19.82 4.64
N HIS A 71 -21.13 20.79 5.30
CA HIS A 71 -22.09 21.69 4.68
C HIS A 71 -21.56 23.12 4.70
N SER A 72 -21.67 23.83 3.58
CA SER A 72 -21.18 25.22 3.46
C SER A 72 -21.89 26.19 4.41
N SER A 73 -23.10 25.84 4.86
CA SER A 73 -23.83 26.55 5.91
C SER A 73 -23.15 26.52 7.28
N ASP A 74 -22.33 25.50 7.56
CA ASP A 74 -21.84 25.22 8.91
C ASP A 74 -20.76 26.22 9.37
N ARG A 75 -20.27 27.11 8.47
CA ARG A 75 -19.20 28.12 8.69
C ARG A 75 -18.05 27.63 9.60
N SER A 76 -17.81 26.32 9.59
CA SER A 76 -16.98 25.66 10.59
C SER A 76 -15.52 25.86 10.23
N LEU A 77 -14.76 26.40 11.18
CA LEU A 77 -13.32 26.44 11.10
C LEU A 77 -12.77 25.09 11.58
N PHE A 78 -12.02 24.41 10.70
CA PHE A 78 -11.35 23.17 11.04
C PHE A 78 -9.94 23.43 11.58
N ASP A 79 -9.44 22.55 12.43
CA ASP A 79 -8.04 22.63 12.85
C ASP A 79 -7.14 22.15 11.71
N VAL A 80 -7.54 21.07 11.03
CA VAL A 80 -6.80 20.47 9.91
C VAL A 80 -7.73 20.11 8.75
N ILE A 81 -7.35 20.49 7.54
CA ILE A 81 -7.96 20.03 6.30
C ILE A 81 -7.01 19.02 5.67
N VAL A 82 -7.50 17.81 5.38
CA VAL A 82 -6.73 16.75 4.72
C VAL A 82 -7.23 16.59 3.30
N ILE A 83 -6.37 16.86 2.32
CA ILE A 83 -6.70 16.68 0.90
C ILE A 83 -6.36 15.23 0.52
N GLY A 84 -7.37 14.46 0.13
CA GLY A 84 -7.26 13.06 -0.24
C GLY A 84 -7.50 12.09 0.93
N THR A 85 -8.25 11.03 0.65
CA THR A 85 -8.60 9.92 1.57
C THR A 85 -7.93 8.61 1.15
N GLY A 86 -6.75 8.70 0.55
CA GLY A 86 -5.83 7.57 0.42
C GLY A 86 -5.37 7.04 1.79
N PRO A 87 -4.55 5.97 1.84
CA PRO A 87 -4.10 5.40 3.11
C PRO A 87 -3.47 6.42 4.07
N ALA A 88 -2.64 7.31 3.54
CA ALA A 88 -1.98 8.36 4.34
C ALA A 88 -3.00 9.36 4.91
N GLY A 89 -3.89 9.90 4.07
CA GLY A 89 -4.88 10.89 4.49
C GLY A 89 -5.91 10.33 5.46
N ALA A 90 -6.42 9.12 5.20
CA ALA A 90 -7.35 8.43 6.09
C ALA A 90 -6.72 8.13 7.45
N ARG A 91 -5.47 7.61 7.48
CA ARG A 91 -4.77 7.34 8.74
C ARG A 91 -4.45 8.63 9.50
N LEU A 92 -4.07 9.70 8.81
CA LEU A 92 -3.81 10.99 9.45
C LEU A 92 -5.09 11.55 10.09
N ALA A 93 -6.18 11.60 9.35
CA ALA A 93 -7.46 12.10 9.86
C ALA A 93 -7.95 11.27 11.06
N GLU A 94 -7.82 9.95 10.99
CA GLU A 94 -8.13 9.05 12.09
C GLU A 94 -7.28 9.35 13.34
N GLN A 95 -5.96 9.44 13.21
CA GLN A 95 -5.09 9.73 14.34
C GLN A 95 -5.30 11.12 14.94
N LEU A 96 -5.55 12.14 14.12
CA LEU A 96 -5.82 13.49 14.61
C LEU A 96 -7.16 13.56 15.35
N SER A 97 -8.20 12.96 14.78
CA SER A 97 -9.54 12.98 15.38
C SER A 97 -9.61 12.25 16.72
N THR A 98 -8.85 11.16 16.92
CA THR A 98 -8.73 10.50 18.25
C THR A 98 -8.16 11.42 19.34
N ARG A 99 -7.51 12.52 18.96
CA ARG A 99 -6.94 13.53 19.87
C ARG A 99 -7.83 14.77 20.00
N GLY A 100 -9.06 14.73 19.49
CA GLY A 100 -10.03 15.82 19.55
C GLY A 100 -9.78 16.95 18.56
N ILE A 101 -8.89 16.75 17.57
CA ILE A 101 -8.61 17.73 16.52
C ILE A 101 -9.75 17.68 15.50
N LYS A 102 -10.32 18.84 15.15
CA LYS A 102 -11.40 18.94 14.16
C LYS A 102 -10.82 18.83 12.75
N VAL A 103 -11.12 17.71 12.10
CA VAL A 103 -10.60 17.41 10.75
C VAL A 103 -11.72 17.45 9.71
N CYS A 104 -11.41 18.05 8.56
CA CYS A 104 -12.20 17.89 7.33
C CYS A 104 -11.36 17.19 6.26
N CYS A 105 -11.84 16.05 5.75
CA CYS A 105 -11.25 15.37 4.61
C CYS A 105 -11.93 15.83 3.32
N VAL A 106 -11.16 16.22 2.31
CA VAL A 106 -11.67 16.59 0.98
C VAL A 106 -11.17 15.58 -0.04
N ASP A 107 -12.08 14.86 -0.69
CA ASP A 107 -11.76 13.83 -1.68
C ASP A 107 -12.91 13.71 -2.70
N PRO A 108 -12.65 13.56 -4.01
CA PRO A 108 -13.72 13.40 -5.01
C PRO A 108 -14.56 12.13 -4.83
N SER A 109 -14.00 11.09 -4.21
CA SER A 109 -14.65 9.81 -4.01
C SER A 109 -14.16 9.09 -2.73
N PRO A 110 -14.50 9.61 -1.55
CA PRO A 110 -13.96 9.13 -0.28
C PRO A 110 -14.31 7.68 0.04
N LEU A 111 -15.38 7.15 -0.56
CA LEU A 111 -15.82 5.77 -0.40
C LEU A 111 -15.29 4.80 -1.47
N SER A 112 -14.71 5.28 -2.58
CA SER A 112 -14.16 4.40 -3.63
C SER A 112 -12.98 3.57 -3.14
N MET A 113 -13.00 2.27 -3.39
CA MET A 113 -11.90 1.39 -3.00
C MET A 113 -10.55 1.87 -3.57
N TRP A 114 -9.51 1.83 -2.73
CA TRP A 114 -8.18 2.18 -3.19
C TRP A 114 -7.69 1.19 -4.25
N PRO A 115 -7.15 1.66 -5.39
CA PRO A 115 -6.79 0.78 -6.49
C PRO A 115 -5.53 -0.06 -6.20
N ASN A 116 -4.61 0.46 -5.38
CA ASN A 116 -3.31 -0.15 -5.15
C ASN A 116 -3.41 -1.33 -4.17
N ASN A 117 -2.69 -2.42 -4.46
CA ASN A 117 -2.46 -3.50 -3.50
C ASN A 117 -1.34 -3.11 -2.54
N TYR A 118 -1.46 -3.54 -1.28
CA TYR A 118 -0.50 -3.22 -0.24
C TYR A 118 0.05 -4.48 0.41
N GLY A 119 1.34 -4.46 0.69
CA GLY A 119 2.00 -5.42 1.54
C GLY A 119 2.85 -4.67 2.56
N ALA A 120 3.04 -5.27 3.73
CA ALA A 120 3.83 -4.67 4.80
C ALA A 120 4.54 -5.75 5.62
N TRP A 121 5.64 -5.36 6.25
CA TRP A 121 6.23 -6.16 7.31
C TRP A 121 5.26 -6.24 8.48
N VAL A 122 5.05 -7.45 9.02
CA VAL A 122 4.01 -7.67 10.03
C VAL A 122 4.25 -6.83 11.28
N ASP A 123 5.50 -6.72 11.71
CA ASP A 123 5.90 -5.94 12.89
C ASP A 123 5.66 -4.42 12.73
N GLU A 124 5.77 -3.89 11.51
CA GLU A 124 5.50 -2.47 11.24
C GLU A 124 4.00 -2.16 11.38
N LEU A 125 3.13 -2.99 10.80
CA LEU A 125 1.69 -2.80 10.92
C LEU A 125 1.17 -3.14 12.32
N HIS A 126 1.81 -4.10 12.99
CA HIS A 126 1.54 -4.44 14.39
C HIS A 126 1.73 -3.21 15.30
N SER A 127 2.83 -2.48 15.11
CA SER A 127 3.11 -1.26 15.89
C SER A 127 2.04 -0.17 15.74
N LEU A 128 1.19 -0.26 14.72
CA LEU A 128 0.10 0.67 14.43
C LEU A 128 -1.29 0.16 14.88
N GLY A 129 -1.38 -1.06 15.42
CA GLY A 129 -2.63 -1.71 15.83
C GLY A 129 -3.51 -2.15 14.66
N LEU A 130 -2.90 -2.51 13.53
CA LEU A 130 -3.57 -2.84 12.27
C LEU A 130 -3.40 -4.31 11.86
N ASP A 131 -3.08 -5.19 12.81
CA ASP A 131 -2.85 -6.63 12.59
C ASP A 131 -4.01 -7.34 11.89
N ASP A 132 -5.23 -6.98 12.27
CA ASP A 132 -6.47 -7.53 11.74
C ASP A 132 -6.72 -7.18 10.25
N CYS A 133 -5.98 -6.21 9.73
CA CYS A 133 -6.05 -5.78 8.34
C CYS A 133 -5.29 -6.71 7.39
N PHE A 134 -4.44 -7.61 7.87
CA PHE A 134 -3.85 -8.65 7.02
C PHE A 134 -4.92 -9.65 6.55
N ASP A 135 -4.84 -10.08 5.28
CA ASP A 135 -5.62 -11.23 4.78
C ASP A 135 -4.76 -12.48 4.56
N ARG A 136 -3.45 -12.29 4.39
CA ARG A 136 -2.48 -13.36 4.27
C ARG A 136 -1.13 -12.91 4.82
N ILE A 137 -0.47 -13.79 5.56
CA ILE A 137 0.89 -13.59 6.08
C ILE A 137 1.76 -14.75 5.63
N TRP A 138 2.97 -14.44 5.20
CA TRP A 138 4.03 -15.41 4.95
C TRP A 138 5.12 -15.22 6.00
N PRO A 139 5.57 -16.30 6.67
CA PRO A 139 6.61 -16.22 7.71
C PRO A 139 7.99 -15.82 7.16
N LEU A 140 8.22 -15.98 5.84
CA LEU A 140 9.51 -15.79 5.20
C LEU A 140 9.35 -15.11 3.85
N CYS A 141 10.30 -14.24 3.50
CA CYS A 141 10.43 -13.71 2.16
C CYS A 141 11.66 -14.27 1.45
N SER A 142 11.53 -14.58 0.16
CA SER A 142 12.63 -15.01 -0.70
C SER A 142 13.00 -13.88 -1.66
N VAL A 143 14.30 -13.70 -1.85
CA VAL A 143 14.90 -12.70 -2.74
C VAL A 143 15.86 -13.44 -3.67
N PHE A 144 15.55 -13.48 -4.95
CA PHE A 144 16.34 -14.16 -5.98
C PHE A 144 17.16 -13.13 -6.75
N ILE A 145 18.46 -13.06 -6.46
CA ILE A 145 19.38 -12.11 -7.12
C ILE A 145 19.72 -12.61 -8.53
N ASP A 146 19.96 -13.92 -8.65
CA ASP A 146 20.14 -14.65 -9.91
C ASP A 146 19.78 -16.14 -9.70
N ASP A 147 20.01 -16.98 -10.71
CA ASP A 147 19.66 -18.41 -10.66
C ASP A 147 20.41 -19.20 -9.57
N SER A 148 21.55 -18.70 -9.11
CA SER A 148 22.41 -19.35 -8.10
C SER A 148 22.33 -18.68 -6.73
N ASN A 149 21.93 -17.41 -6.66
CA ASN A 149 21.99 -16.58 -5.46
C ASN A 149 20.59 -16.24 -4.92
N ILE A 150 20.21 -16.96 -3.86
CA ILE A 150 18.95 -16.74 -3.15
C ILE A 150 19.24 -16.24 -1.74
N LYS A 151 18.51 -15.21 -1.30
CA LYS A 151 18.51 -14.70 0.07
C LYS A 151 17.14 -14.90 0.69
N PHE A 152 17.14 -15.32 1.95
CA PHE A 152 15.93 -15.50 2.74
C PHE A 152 15.88 -14.45 3.84
N LEU A 153 14.79 -13.68 3.85
CA LEU A 153 14.51 -12.71 4.90
C LEU A 153 13.59 -13.35 5.92
N ARG A 154 14.12 -13.63 7.11
CA ARG A 154 13.40 -14.19 8.26
C ARG A 154 12.56 -13.14 8.98
N ARG A 155 11.77 -12.39 8.22
CA ARG A 155 10.85 -11.36 8.69
C ARG A 155 9.49 -11.60 8.03
N PRO A 156 8.42 -11.85 8.81
CA PRO A 156 7.10 -12.08 8.25
C PRO A 156 6.61 -10.87 7.46
N TYR A 157 6.02 -11.14 6.30
CA TYR A 157 5.44 -10.14 5.42
C TYR A 157 4.00 -10.52 5.14
N GLY A 158 3.12 -9.53 5.14
CA GLY A 158 1.69 -9.74 4.97
C GLY A 158 1.11 -8.92 3.84
N ARG A 159 0.14 -9.51 3.14
CA ARG A 159 -0.74 -8.79 2.22
C ARG A 159 -1.85 -8.15 3.03
N VAL A 160 -2.06 -6.87 2.79
CA VAL A 160 -3.05 -6.07 3.52
C VAL A 160 -4.35 -6.06 2.74
N SER A 161 -5.44 -6.42 3.41
CA SER A 161 -6.79 -6.29 2.87
C SER A 161 -7.14 -4.82 2.73
N ARG A 162 -7.21 -4.35 1.47
CA ARG A 162 -7.65 -2.99 1.14
C ARG A 162 -9.00 -2.66 1.78
N LYS A 163 -9.94 -3.61 1.73
CA LYS A 163 -11.29 -3.45 2.29
C LYS A 163 -11.23 -3.30 3.81
N LYS A 164 -10.60 -4.22 4.53
CA LYS A 164 -10.52 -4.14 6.01
C LYS A 164 -9.80 -2.87 6.46
N LEU A 165 -8.66 -2.55 5.87
CA LEU A 165 -7.88 -1.36 6.24
C LEU A 165 -8.69 -0.08 6.01
N LYS A 166 -9.29 0.07 4.83
CA LYS A 166 -10.08 1.27 4.52
C LYS A 166 -11.31 1.37 5.43
N THR A 167 -12.05 0.28 5.58
CA THR A 167 -13.23 0.21 6.47
C THR A 167 -12.87 0.68 7.87
N LYS A 168 -11.84 0.09 8.48
CA LYS A 168 -11.38 0.41 9.83
C LYS A 168 -10.99 1.89 9.99
N LEU A 169 -10.24 2.44 9.04
CA LEU A 169 -9.82 3.85 9.12
C LEU A 169 -10.99 4.81 8.92
N ILE A 170 -11.90 4.54 7.98
CA ILE A 170 -13.08 5.38 7.76
C ILE A 170 -14.06 5.30 8.94
N GLU A 171 -14.33 4.11 9.48
CA GLU A 171 -15.16 3.93 10.67
C GLU A 171 -14.64 4.75 11.85
N ASN A 172 -13.33 4.65 12.14
CA ASN A 172 -12.72 5.44 13.22
C ASN A 172 -12.82 6.95 12.95
N CYS A 173 -12.64 7.40 11.71
CA CYS A 173 -12.86 8.80 11.34
C CYS A 173 -14.30 9.25 11.65
N VAL A 174 -15.30 8.46 11.24
CA VAL A 174 -16.72 8.77 11.46
C VAL A 174 -17.06 8.81 12.95
N VAL A 175 -16.62 7.80 13.72
CA VAL A 175 -16.85 7.72 15.17
C VAL A 175 -16.24 8.93 15.90
N ASN A 176 -15.09 9.42 15.45
CA ASN A 176 -14.42 10.57 16.05
C ASN A 176 -14.86 11.92 15.43
N GLY A 177 -15.90 11.94 14.61
CA GLY A 177 -16.53 13.17 14.11
C GLY A 177 -15.77 13.88 12.98
N VAL A 178 -14.89 13.18 12.25
CA VAL A 178 -14.28 13.72 11.03
C VAL A 178 -15.38 14.07 10.02
N LYS A 179 -15.27 15.25 9.43
CA LYS A 179 -16.15 15.68 8.34
C LYS A 179 -15.55 15.32 6.99
N PHE A 180 -16.40 15.02 6.02
CA PHE A 180 -16.00 14.70 4.66
C PHE A 180 -16.65 15.67 3.67
N HIS A 181 -15.89 16.09 2.68
CA HIS A 181 -16.40 16.87 1.56
C HIS A 181 -16.06 16.18 0.25
N LYS A 182 -17.10 15.79 -0.49
CA LYS A 182 -16.95 15.06 -1.76
C LYS A 182 -16.71 16.04 -2.91
N ALA A 183 -15.47 16.49 -3.04
CA ALA A 183 -15.06 17.44 -4.07
C ALA A 183 -13.56 17.32 -4.35
N LYS A 184 -13.09 17.91 -5.45
CA LYS A 184 -11.67 18.04 -5.76
C LYS A 184 -11.17 19.41 -5.32
N VAL A 185 -10.15 19.44 -4.47
CA VAL A 185 -9.42 20.70 -4.23
C VAL A 185 -8.63 21.05 -5.49
N TRP A 186 -8.71 22.30 -5.93
CA TRP A 186 -7.93 22.81 -7.06
C TRP A 186 -7.07 24.02 -6.70
N ARG A 187 -7.34 24.66 -5.56
CA ARG A 187 -6.51 25.76 -5.03
C ARG A 187 -6.41 25.71 -3.52
N VAL A 188 -5.24 26.08 -2.99
CA VAL A 188 -4.97 26.25 -1.56
C VAL A 188 -4.45 27.67 -1.38
N ASP A 189 -5.13 28.46 -0.55
CA ASP A 189 -4.80 29.85 -0.28
C ASP A 189 -4.39 30.00 1.20
N HIS A 190 -3.18 30.49 1.46
CA HIS A 190 -2.64 30.69 2.81
C HIS A 190 -2.70 32.17 3.23
N LYS A 191 -3.14 32.42 4.46
CA LYS A 191 -3.12 33.74 5.12
C LYS A 191 -2.38 33.62 6.46
N GLU A 192 -2.12 34.76 7.11
CA GLU A 192 -1.31 34.83 8.34
C GLU A 192 -1.82 33.91 9.48
N PHE A 193 -3.14 33.76 9.63
CA PHE A 193 -3.75 32.99 10.72
C PHE A 193 -4.66 31.84 10.27
N GLU A 194 -4.81 31.65 8.96
CA GLU A 194 -5.70 30.64 8.40
C GLU A 194 -5.28 30.20 7.01
N SER A 195 -5.70 29.00 6.63
CA SER A 195 -5.63 28.49 5.28
C SER A 195 -7.04 28.19 4.76
N CYS A 196 -7.23 28.33 3.45
CA CYS A 196 -8.47 28.01 2.77
C CYS A 196 -8.17 27.02 1.63
N VAL A 197 -9.01 26.01 1.47
CA VAL A 197 -9.03 25.20 0.25
C VAL A 197 -10.26 25.55 -0.56
N VAL A 198 -10.05 25.73 -1.87
CA VAL A 198 -11.13 25.98 -2.82
C VAL A 198 -11.36 24.71 -3.62
N CYS A 199 -12.62 24.26 -3.63
CA CYS A 199 -13.05 23.03 -4.27
C CYS A 199 -13.63 23.32 -5.66
N ASP A 200 -13.68 22.29 -6.51
CA ASP A 200 -14.16 22.37 -7.90
C ASP A 200 -15.68 22.60 -7.99
N ASP A 201 -16.41 22.35 -6.91
CA ASP A 201 -17.82 22.67 -6.76
C ASP A 201 -18.08 24.12 -6.28
N GLY A 202 -17.03 24.92 -6.12
CA GLY A 202 -17.08 26.31 -5.68
C GLY A 202 -17.15 26.51 -4.17
N ASN A 203 -17.15 25.44 -3.37
CA ASN A 203 -17.10 25.56 -1.90
C ASN A 203 -15.69 25.93 -1.42
N GLU A 204 -15.67 26.73 -0.36
CA GLU A 204 -14.45 27.10 0.37
C GLU A 204 -14.49 26.48 1.76
N ILE A 205 -13.40 25.80 2.14
CA ILE A 205 -13.24 25.21 3.46
C ILE A 205 -12.03 25.86 4.15
N ARG A 206 -12.25 26.40 5.35
CA ARG A 206 -11.23 27.10 6.12
C ARG A 206 -10.70 26.22 7.25
N GLY A 207 -9.39 26.30 7.48
CA GLY A 207 -8.76 25.67 8.62
C GLY A 207 -7.38 26.19 8.95
N SER A 208 -6.84 25.79 10.09
CA SER A 208 -5.53 26.27 10.56
C SER A 208 -4.35 25.62 9.83
N LEU A 209 -4.49 24.38 9.38
CA LEU A 209 -3.48 23.64 8.63
C LEU A 209 -4.11 22.88 7.46
N VAL A 210 -3.44 22.88 6.31
CA VAL A 210 -3.78 22.02 5.16
C VAL A 210 -2.70 20.97 5.02
N VAL A 211 -3.10 19.70 4.98
CA VAL A 211 -2.19 18.58 4.70
C VAL A 211 -2.57 17.96 3.37
N ASP A 212 -1.65 18.04 2.42
CA ASP A 212 -1.79 17.39 1.13
C ASP A 212 -1.42 15.91 1.21
N ALA A 213 -2.44 15.06 1.13
CA ALA A 213 -2.33 13.61 1.02
C ALA A 213 -2.95 13.10 -0.30
N SER A 214 -2.98 13.93 -1.35
CA SER A 214 -3.59 13.63 -2.65
C SER A 214 -2.79 12.63 -3.50
N GLY A 215 -1.56 12.32 -3.08
CA GLY A 215 -0.68 11.34 -3.72
C GLY A 215 0.35 11.97 -4.67
N PHE A 216 0.93 11.16 -5.55
CA PHE A 216 2.06 11.58 -6.40
C PHE A 216 1.68 12.65 -7.45
N GLY A 217 0.39 12.79 -7.76
CA GLY A 217 -0.13 13.74 -8.75
C GLY A 217 -0.44 15.12 -8.18
N SER A 218 0.04 15.43 -6.97
CA SER A 218 -0.21 16.73 -6.34
C SER A 218 0.31 17.89 -7.19
N THR A 219 -0.53 18.92 -7.32
CA THR A 219 -0.19 20.19 -7.96
C THR A 219 0.01 21.31 -6.93
N PHE A 220 -0.04 21.01 -5.63
CA PHE A 220 0.05 22.01 -4.57
C PHE A 220 1.48 22.24 -4.07
N ILE A 221 2.42 21.40 -4.50
CA ILE A 221 3.81 21.44 -4.03
C ILE A 221 4.67 22.14 -5.07
N GLU A 222 5.21 23.30 -4.69
CA GLU A 222 6.24 23.99 -5.44
C GLU A 222 7.62 23.53 -4.99
N TYR A 223 8.53 23.36 -5.95
CA TYR A 223 9.92 23.02 -5.69
C TYR A 223 10.83 24.17 -6.10
N ASP A 224 11.92 24.36 -5.36
CA ASP A 224 12.95 25.36 -5.66
C ASP A 224 13.65 25.12 -7.01
N LYS A 225 13.65 23.86 -7.47
CA LYS A 225 14.28 23.43 -8.73
C LYS A 225 13.42 22.39 -9.45
N PRO A 226 13.51 22.29 -10.79
CA PRO A 226 12.91 21.20 -11.54
C PRO A 226 13.37 19.84 -11.00
N ARG A 227 12.43 19.03 -10.51
CA ARG A 227 12.74 17.73 -9.92
C ARG A 227 12.65 16.64 -10.99
N ASN A 228 13.77 15.98 -11.28
CA ASN A 228 13.79 14.72 -12.03
C ASN A 228 13.74 13.57 -11.03
N CYS A 229 12.57 13.33 -10.42
CA CYS A 229 12.40 12.21 -9.51
C CYS A 229 12.46 10.88 -10.28
N GLY A 230 13.28 9.95 -9.79
CA GLY A 230 13.18 8.56 -10.21
C GLY A 230 11.87 7.98 -9.72
N TYR A 231 11.12 7.34 -10.61
CA TYR A 231 9.91 6.61 -10.27
C TYR A 231 10.21 5.12 -10.23
N GLN A 232 9.67 4.46 -9.21
CA GLN A 232 9.53 3.02 -9.21
C GLN A 232 8.06 2.70 -9.42
N ILE A 233 7.76 2.01 -10.51
CA ILE A 233 6.40 1.61 -10.86
C ILE A 233 6.34 0.09 -10.75
N ALA A 234 5.31 -0.41 -10.08
CA ALA A 234 4.96 -1.82 -10.07
C ALA A 234 3.60 -1.96 -10.74
N HIS A 235 3.53 -2.84 -11.75
CA HIS A 235 2.27 -3.29 -12.30
C HIS A 235 2.01 -4.70 -11.79
N GLY A 236 0.84 -4.92 -11.20
CA GLY A 236 0.48 -6.20 -10.60
C GLY A 236 -0.86 -6.68 -11.16
N ILE A 237 -0.97 -7.99 -11.32
CA ILE A 237 -2.21 -8.67 -11.69
C ILE A 237 -2.58 -9.68 -10.61
N LEU A 238 -3.88 -9.96 -10.50
CA LEU A 238 -4.38 -11.13 -9.79
C LEU A 238 -4.68 -12.20 -10.84
N ALA A 239 -4.12 -13.40 -10.67
CA ALA A 239 -4.32 -14.50 -11.60
C ALA A 239 -4.70 -15.76 -10.83
N GLU A 240 -5.73 -16.45 -11.31
CA GLU A 240 -6.02 -17.82 -10.93
C GLU A 240 -5.29 -18.75 -11.90
N VAL A 241 -4.56 -19.72 -11.36
CA VAL A 241 -3.73 -20.64 -12.13
C VAL A 241 -3.98 -22.07 -11.65
N GLU A 242 -3.96 -23.03 -12.56
CA GLU A 242 -4.08 -24.45 -12.21
C GLU A 242 -2.88 -24.92 -11.37
N THR A 243 -1.68 -24.44 -11.70
CA THR A 243 -0.42 -24.77 -11.00
C THR A 243 0.56 -23.59 -11.06
N HIS A 244 1.44 -23.49 -10.07
CA HIS A 244 2.54 -22.53 -10.05
C HIS A 244 3.80 -23.13 -9.40
N PRO A 245 5.02 -22.66 -9.76
CA PRO A 245 6.27 -23.23 -9.25
C PRO A 245 6.70 -22.68 -7.88
N PHE A 246 5.95 -21.73 -7.30
CA PHE A 246 6.34 -21.00 -6.10
C PHE A 246 5.85 -21.65 -4.81
N ASP A 247 6.61 -21.45 -3.73
CA ASP A 247 6.28 -21.93 -2.40
C ASP A 247 5.07 -21.18 -1.80
N LEU A 248 4.17 -21.90 -1.13
CA LEU A 248 2.98 -21.32 -0.48
C LEU A 248 3.25 -20.73 0.90
N ASP A 249 4.36 -21.12 1.53
CA ASP A 249 4.81 -20.68 2.86
C ASP A 249 5.79 -19.51 2.79
N LYS A 250 6.10 -19.00 1.60
CA LYS A 250 7.03 -17.89 1.38
C LYS A 250 6.44 -16.87 0.42
N MET A 251 6.76 -15.60 0.68
CA MET A 251 6.50 -14.53 -0.26
C MET A 251 7.73 -14.34 -1.15
N VAL A 252 7.54 -14.23 -2.47
CA VAL A 252 8.63 -13.88 -3.38
C VAL A 252 8.70 -12.35 -3.42
N PHE A 253 9.67 -11.78 -2.71
CA PHE A 253 9.73 -10.33 -2.51
C PHE A 253 10.36 -9.62 -3.69
N MET A 254 11.45 -10.16 -4.22
CA MET A 254 12.11 -9.64 -5.41
C MET A 254 12.76 -10.80 -6.14
N ASP A 255 12.37 -11.02 -7.39
CA ASP A 255 12.96 -12.02 -8.27
C ASP A 255 13.52 -11.34 -9.51
N TRP A 256 14.86 -11.27 -9.58
CA TRP A 256 15.62 -10.70 -10.70
C TRP A 256 16.03 -11.75 -11.72
N ARG A 257 15.67 -13.03 -11.54
CA ARG A 257 16.01 -14.08 -12.50
C ARG A 257 15.25 -13.85 -13.81
N ASP A 258 15.98 -13.92 -14.91
CA ASP A 258 15.41 -13.78 -16.25
C ASP A 258 15.62 -15.02 -17.14
N SER A 259 16.17 -16.10 -16.57
CA SER A 259 16.45 -17.36 -17.26
C SER A 259 15.19 -18.00 -17.87
N HIS A 260 14.03 -17.78 -17.23
CA HIS A 260 12.73 -18.22 -17.71
C HIS A 260 12.28 -17.49 -19.00
N LEU A 261 12.91 -16.36 -19.35
CA LEU A 261 12.67 -15.61 -20.59
C LEU A 261 13.52 -16.13 -21.76
N GLY A 262 13.98 -17.39 -21.72
CA GLY A 262 14.83 -17.98 -22.76
C GLY A 262 14.22 -17.96 -24.18
N ASN A 263 12.90 -17.93 -24.28
CA ASN A 263 12.19 -17.82 -25.57
C ASN A 263 12.19 -16.39 -26.13
N GLU A 264 12.43 -15.37 -25.30
CA GLU A 264 12.37 -13.94 -25.65
C GLU A 264 13.69 -13.24 -25.26
N PRO A 265 14.84 -13.60 -25.88
CA PRO A 265 16.17 -13.18 -25.43
C PRO A 265 16.40 -11.66 -25.47
N TYR A 266 15.66 -10.91 -26.30
CA TYR A 266 15.73 -9.46 -26.33
C TYR A 266 15.23 -8.81 -25.02
N LEU A 267 14.31 -9.45 -24.29
CA LEU A 267 13.86 -8.98 -22.97
C LEU A 267 14.99 -9.05 -21.93
N ARG A 268 15.83 -10.09 -21.99
CA ARG A 268 17.00 -10.25 -21.11
C ARG A 268 18.05 -9.16 -21.34
N ALA A 269 18.30 -8.83 -22.61
CA ALA A 269 19.16 -7.71 -22.98
C ALA A 269 18.60 -6.38 -22.45
N SER A 270 17.28 -6.19 -22.51
CA SER A 270 16.60 -5.02 -21.93
C SER A 270 16.73 -4.96 -20.41
N ASN A 271 16.51 -6.07 -19.71
CA ASN A 271 16.62 -6.17 -18.24
C ASN A 271 18.03 -5.82 -17.74
N SER A 272 19.07 -6.13 -18.51
CA SER A 272 20.46 -5.77 -18.20
C SER A 272 20.70 -4.25 -18.19
N ARG A 273 19.92 -3.49 -18.99
CA ARG A 273 20.01 -2.03 -19.09
C ARG A 273 19.04 -1.33 -18.15
N PHE A 274 17.86 -1.93 -17.94
CA PHE A 274 16.80 -1.43 -17.07
C PHE A 274 16.35 -2.56 -16.14
N PRO A 275 16.92 -2.67 -14.93
CA PRO A 275 16.60 -3.77 -14.02
C PRO A 275 15.11 -3.81 -13.71
N THR A 276 14.47 -4.92 -14.08
CA THR A 276 13.11 -5.25 -13.67
C THR A 276 13.20 -6.41 -12.67
N PHE A 277 12.21 -6.49 -11.79
CA PHE A 277 12.06 -7.63 -10.89
C PHE A 277 10.60 -7.98 -10.76
N PHE A 278 10.37 -9.21 -10.32
CA PHE A 278 9.05 -9.75 -10.10
C PHE A 278 8.78 -9.96 -8.61
N CYS A 279 7.56 -9.70 -8.17
CA CYS A 279 7.08 -10.01 -6.82
C CYS A 279 5.90 -10.96 -6.91
N MET A 280 5.82 -11.94 -6.02
CA MET A 280 4.69 -12.87 -5.96
C MET A 280 4.19 -13.15 -4.56
N LEU A 281 2.87 -13.16 -4.44
CA LEU A 281 2.11 -13.40 -3.22
C LEU A 281 1.17 -14.59 -3.46
N CYS A 282 1.69 -15.81 -3.34
CA CYS A 282 0.91 -17.03 -3.58
C CYS A 282 0.05 -17.41 -2.38
N HIS A 283 -1.22 -17.73 -2.63
CA HIS A 283 -2.09 -18.35 -1.63
C HIS A 283 -3.07 -19.31 -2.28
N LEU A 284 -3.53 -20.29 -1.49
CA LEU A 284 -4.67 -21.12 -1.87
C LEU A 284 -5.98 -20.35 -1.61
N PRO A 285 -7.07 -20.63 -2.36
CA PRO A 285 -8.39 -20.15 -2.01
C PRO A 285 -8.74 -20.57 -0.58
N GLN A 286 -9.34 -19.67 0.20
CA GLN A 286 -9.96 -20.07 1.46
C GLN A 286 -11.22 -20.86 1.10
N THR A 287 -11.30 -22.10 1.59
CA THR A 287 -12.46 -22.99 1.42
C THR A 287 -13.55 -22.67 2.43
#